data_AF-A0A423MWL9-F1
#
_entry.id   AF-A0A423MWL9-F1
#
_cell.length_a   1.000
_cell.length_b   1.000
_cell.length_c   1.000
_cell.angle_alpha   90.00
_cell.angle_beta   90.00
_cell.angle_gamma   90.00
#
_symmetry.space_group_name_H-M   'P 1'
#
loop_
_entity.id
_entity.type
_entity.pdbx_description
1 polymer ?
#
loop_
_entity_poly.entity_id
_entity_poly.type
_entity_poly.pdbx_seq_one_letter_code
_entity_poly.pdbx_strand_id
1 'polypeptide(L)'
;MEFLRFLAIVAVWGFMWRWVVKNRGSWNIFYGNIVGAAGGFIVAMVVLSITLSLFPSAAPRTTQSSETQSAAAALMPELEKAMEPMAAIASSPENSDNLTTYVASEPQNEPSPPESALLPNYSQRLTALIQEKNFKDNVRNDFEVSRRLAGNHPDADRSLMAFMICDPIIKSAMRFSASTAIASAKSASSQRFKDQTYTISSTVTALNMLGDHVSYSSDCSVQQVDGKDTDKAAWRLLDLKLKKIDS
;
A
#
# COMPACT_ATOMS: atom_id res chain seq x y z
N MET A 1 19.84 33.86 4.41
CA MET A 1 19.89 33.92 2.92
C MET A 1 18.78 33.10 2.26
N GLU A 2 18.41 31.93 2.80
CA GLU A 2 17.41 31.04 2.19
C GLU A 2 15.97 31.59 2.22
N PHE A 3 15.59 32.28 3.30
CA PHE A 3 14.27 32.93 3.41
C PHE A 3 14.05 34.04 2.35
N LEU A 4 15.07 34.87 2.10
CA LEU A 4 15.02 35.90 1.06
C LEU A 4 14.96 35.30 -0.35
N ARG A 5 15.63 34.16 -0.57
CA ARG A 5 15.55 33.40 -1.83
C ARG A 5 14.15 32.83 -2.04
N PHE A 6 13.55 32.27 -1.01
CA PHE A 6 12.18 31.78 -1.05
C PHE A 6 11.19 32.90 -1.38
N LEU A 7 11.31 34.06 -0.72
CA LEU A 7 10.46 35.22 -1.01
C LEU A 7 10.62 35.72 -2.46
N ALA A 8 11.85 35.74 -2.98
CA ALA A 8 12.09 36.10 -4.38
C ALA A 8 11.44 35.11 -5.37
N ILE A 9 11.49 33.81 -5.08
CA ILE A 9 10.87 32.76 -5.90
C ILE A 9 9.34 32.91 -5.89
N VAL A 10 8.74 33.12 -4.72
CA VAL A 10 7.29 33.35 -4.60
C VAL A 10 6.87 34.63 -5.33
N ALA A 11 7.68 35.69 -5.27
CA ALA A 11 7.41 36.93 -5.99
C ALA A 11 7.47 36.74 -7.52
N VAL A 12 8.49 36.06 -8.05
CA VAL A 12 8.62 35.74 -9.48
C VAL A 12 7.48 34.83 -9.94
N TRP A 13 7.12 33.85 -9.12
CA TRP A 13 5.98 32.96 -9.37
C TRP A 13 4.66 33.73 -9.48
N GLY A 14 4.36 34.56 -8.49
CA GLY A 14 3.15 35.38 -8.47
C GLY A 14 3.08 36.37 -9.62
N PHE A 15 4.21 36.98 -10.01
CA PHE A 15 4.28 37.91 -11.12
C PHE A 15 4.06 37.22 -12.47
N MET A 16 4.68 36.06 -12.68
CA MET A 16 4.48 35.24 -13.88
C MET A 16 3.04 34.74 -13.95
N TRP A 17 2.46 34.28 -12.83
CA TRP A 17 1.06 33.90 -12.76
C TRP A 17 0.14 35.05 -13.17
N ARG A 18 0.32 36.23 -12.58
CA ARG A 18 -0.46 37.45 -12.87
C ARG A 18 -0.32 37.89 -14.33
N TRP A 19 0.88 37.81 -14.91
CA TRP A 19 1.10 38.10 -16.33
C TRP A 19 0.34 37.13 -17.22
N VAL A 20 0.52 35.82 -16.98
CA VAL A 20 -0.21 34.79 -17.71
C VAL A 20 -1.70 35.01 -17.51
N VAL A 21 -2.20 35.57 -16.40
CA VAL A 21 -3.62 35.93 -16.19
C VAL A 21 -4.08 37.09 -17.05
N LYS A 22 -3.23 38.08 -17.21
CA LYS A 22 -3.58 39.30 -17.93
C LYS A 22 -3.57 39.12 -19.45
N ASN A 23 -2.79 38.17 -19.97
CA ASN A 23 -2.63 37.95 -21.42
C ASN A 23 -3.62 36.92 -22.03
N ARG A 24 -4.66 36.49 -21.30
CA ARG A 24 -5.50 35.31 -21.65
C ARG A 24 -6.67 35.53 -22.63
N GLY A 25 -6.87 36.74 -23.15
CA GLY A 25 -7.97 37.01 -24.11
C GLY A 25 -9.35 36.50 -23.60
N SER A 26 -10.15 35.86 -24.46
CA SER A 26 -11.49 35.33 -24.11
C SER A 26 -11.49 33.88 -23.58
N TRP A 27 -10.45 33.47 -22.87
CA TRP A 27 -10.43 32.15 -22.24
C TRP A 27 -11.25 32.12 -20.94
N ASN A 28 -11.92 30.99 -20.72
CA ASN A 28 -12.71 30.75 -19.52
C ASN A 28 -11.81 30.90 -18.26
N ILE A 29 -12.26 31.69 -17.28
CA ILE A 29 -11.48 32.15 -16.11
C ILE A 29 -10.87 30.97 -15.33
N PHE A 30 -11.59 29.85 -15.28
CA PHE A 30 -11.17 28.63 -14.60
C PHE A 30 -9.93 27.97 -15.24
N TYR A 31 -9.94 27.79 -16.56
CA TYR A 31 -8.82 27.21 -17.29
C TYR A 31 -7.60 28.11 -17.26
N GLY A 32 -7.81 29.41 -17.35
CA GLY A 32 -6.75 30.38 -17.20
C GLY A 32 -6.02 30.22 -15.87
N ASN A 33 -6.76 30.19 -14.75
CA ASN A 33 -6.17 30.11 -13.42
C ASN A 33 -5.36 28.83 -13.20
N ILE A 34 -5.86 27.69 -13.68
CA ILE A 34 -5.17 26.40 -13.58
C ILE A 34 -3.88 26.41 -14.41
N VAL A 35 -3.95 26.83 -15.67
CA VAL A 35 -2.79 26.86 -16.57
C VAL A 35 -1.74 27.86 -16.08
N GLY A 36 -2.16 29.00 -15.56
CA GLY A 36 -1.26 29.97 -14.95
C GLY A 36 -0.58 29.43 -13.69
N ALA A 37 -1.32 28.77 -12.81
CA ALA A 37 -0.78 28.27 -11.53
C ALA A 37 0.20 27.11 -11.78
N ALA A 38 -0.17 26.17 -12.65
CA ALA A 38 0.67 25.05 -13.05
C ALA A 38 1.93 25.52 -13.80
N GLY A 39 1.76 26.44 -14.76
CA GLY A 39 2.87 27.00 -15.53
C GLY A 39 3.84 27.79 -14.66
N GLY A 40 3.35 28.58 -13.71
CA GLY A 40 4.18 29.26 -12.73
C GLY A 40 4.95 28.27 -11.86
N PHE A 41 4.29 27.22 -11.36
CA PHE A 41 4.89 26.28 -10.41
C PHE A 41 6.07 25.51 -11.02
N ILE A 42 5.95 25.11 -12.29
CA ILE A 42 7.01 24.43 -13.02
C ILE A 42 8.24 25.35 -13.19
N VAL A 43 8.02 26.63 -13.55
CA VAL A 43 9.11 27.60 -13.68
C VAL A 43 9.80 27.86 -12.34
N ALA A 44 9.04 27.97 -11.24
CA ALA A 44 9.59 28.14 -9.90
C ALA A 44 10.45 26.94 -9.47
N MET A 45 10.02 25.71 -9.78
CA MET A 45 10.80 24.49 -9.54
C MET A 45 12.10 24.44 -10.33
N VAL A 46 12.07 24.82 -11.62
CA VAL A 46 13.28 24.86 -12.45
C VAL A 46 14.28 25.91 -11.94
N VAL A 47 13.80 27.11 -11.57
CA VAL A 47 14.65 28.16 -11.00
C VAL A 47 15.21 27.74 -9.63
N LEU A 48 14.44 27.02 -8.82
CA LEU A 48 14.90 26.46 -7.55
C LEU A 48 16.03 25.43 -7.77
N SER A 49 15.88 24.52 -8.73
CA SER A 49 16.92 23.55 -9.09
C SER A 49 18.20 24.21 -9.58
N ILE A 50 18.08 25.28 -10.39
CA ILE A 50 19.23 26.05 -10.89
C ILE A 50 19.91 26.83 -9.74
N THR A 51 19.15 27.44 -8.84
CA THR A 51 19.71 28.17 -7.69
C THR A 51 20.38 27.25 -6.66
N LEU A 52 19.86 26.04 -6.45
CA LEU A 52 20.50 25.01 -5.63
C LEU A 52 21.78 24.45 -6.27
N SER A 53 21.83 24.39 -7.61
CA SER A 53 23.01 23.95 -8.36
C SER A 53 24.13 25.00 -8.40
N LEU A 54 23.77 26.29 -8.42
CA LEU A 54 24.74 27.39 -8.49
C LEU A 54 25.28 27.83 -7.13
N PHE A 55 24.62 27.48 -6.02
CA PHE A 55 25.08 27.73 -4.66
C PHE A 55 24.95 26.48 -3.80
N PRO A 56 25.92 25.54 -3.86
CA PRO A 56 25.96 24.44 -2.92
C PRO A 56 26.16 25.00 -1.50
N SER A 57 25.12 24.92 -0.66
CA SER A 57 25.26 25.13 0.78
C SER A 57 26.27 24.09 1.29
N ALA A 58 27.39 24.59 1.81
CA ALA A 58 28.45 23.75 2.36
C ALA A 58 27.92 22.95 3.55
N ALA A 59 27.82 21.63 3.38
CA ALA A 59 27.75 20.65 4.46
C ALA A 59 28.73 19.49 4.10
N PRO A 60 29.41 18.89 5.08
CA PRO A 60 30.73 18.29 4.91
C PRO A 60 30.71 16.96 4.16
N ARG A 61 31.73 16.76 3.34
CA ARG A 61 32.08 15.47 2.70
C ARG A 61 32.62 14.52 3.77
N THR A 62 32.09 13.30 3.83
CA THR A 62 32.86 12.15 4.27
C THR A 62 32.97 11.17 3.11
N THR A 63 34.21 10.92 2.76
CA THR A 63 34.76 10.16 1.65
C THR A 63 34.46 8.66 1.79
N GLN A 64 33.86 8.03 0.78
CA GLN A 64 33.99 6.59 0.55
C GLN A 64 33.76 6.28 -0.93
N SER A 65 34.80 6.48 -1.74
CA SER A 65 34.86 6.08 -3.15
C SER A 65 36.15 5.31 -3.34
N SER A 66 36.15 4.03 -2.93
CA SER A 66 37.16 3.05 -3.34
C SER A 66 36.78 1.59 -3.06
N GLU A 67 35.68 1.30 -2.35
CA GLU A 67 35.22 -0.10 -2.15
C GLU A 67 34.30 -0.64 -3.26
N THR A 68 33.80 0.23 -4.14
CA THR A 68 32.75 -0.13 -5.11
C THR A 68 33.23 -1.07 -6.24
N GLN A 69 34.53 -1.21 -6.48
CA GLN A 69 35.04 -2.08 -7.55
C GLN A 69 35.40 -3.50 -7.09
N SER A 70 35.67 -3.75 -5.81
CA SER A 70 35.98 -5.10 -5.34
C SER A 70 34.74 -5.91 -4.96
N ALA A 71 33.61 -5.25 -4.62
CA ALA A 71 32.34 -5.92 -4.32
C ALA A 71 31.61 -6.46 -5.57
N ALA A 72 31.88 -5.91 -6.76
CA ALA A 72 31.22 -6.33 -7.99
C ALA A 72 31.60 -7.76 -8.45
N ALA A 73 32.80 -8.22 -8.09
CA ALA A 73 33.27 -9.57 -8.46
C ALA A 73 32.80 -10.67 -7.48
N ALA A 74 32.38 -10.31 -6.27
CA ALA A 74 31.91 -11.24 -5.24
C ALA A 74 30.38 -11.48 -5.27
N LEU A 75 29.63 -10.73 -6.09
CA LEU A 75 28.16 -10.82 -6.17
C LEU A 75 27.63 -11.80 -7.24
N MET A 76 28.49 -12.33 -8.11
CA MET A 76 28.03 -13.32 -9.11
C MET A 76 27.57 -14.67 -8.53
N PRO A 77 28.10 -15.19 -7.41
CA PRO A 77 27.54 -16.40 -6.79
C PRO A 77 26.22 -16.15 -6.02
N GLU A 78 25.89 -14.89 -5.71
CA GLU A 78 24.67 -14.56 -4.95
C GLU A 78 23.47 -14.28 -5.87
N LEU A 79 23.71 -13.79 -7.10
CA LEU A 79 22.65 -13.61 -8.09
C LEU A 79 22.04 -14.95 -8.55
N GLU A 80 22.81 -16.03 -8.54
CA GLU A 80 22.32 -17.37 -8.85
C GLU A 80 21.53 -18.00 -7.69
N LYS A 81 21.76 -17.53 -6.45
CA LYS A 81 20.95 -17.88 -5.27
C LYS A 81 19.70 -16.99 -5.12
N ALA A 82 19.68 -15.83 -5.78
CA ALA A 82 18.52 -14.93 -5.86
C ALA A 82 17.45 -15.37 -6.89
N MET A 83 17.64 -16.52 -7.55
CA MET A 83 16.59 -17.20 -8.30
C MET A 83 15.80 -18.20 -7.44
N GLU A 84 15.78 -18.01 -6.12
CA GLU A 84 14.70 -18.54 -5.27
C GLU A 84 13.42 -17.73 -5.53
N PRO A 85 12.26 -18.40 -5.71
CA PRO A 85 11.02 -17.75 -6.11
C PRO A 85 10.59 -16.71 -5.06
N MET A 86 10.30 -15.52 -5.58
CA MET A 86 9.82 -14.35 -4.85
C MET A 86 8.59 -14.73 -3.99
N ALA A 87 8.78 -14.67 -2.66
CA ALA A 87 7.75 -14.72 -1.61
C ALA A 87 6.56 -15.64 -1.87
N ALA A 88 6.76 -16.96 -1.76
CA ALA A 88 5.67 -17.89 -1.56
C ALA A 88 5.04 -17.62 -0.18
N ILE A 89 3.77 -17.20 -0.15
CA ILE A 89 2.92 -17.53 1.01
C ILE A 89 2.88 -19.05 1.05
N ALA A 90 3.04 -19.66 2.21
CA ALA A 90 2.84 -21.10 2.32
C ALA A 90 1.37 -21.40 2.00
N SER A 91 1.10 -21.74 0.73
CA SER A 91 -0.19 -22.21 0.24
C SER A 91 -0.18 -23.72 0.27
N SER A 92 -1.22 -24.32 0.83
CA SER A 92 -1.39 -25.78 0.72
C SER A 92 -1.60 -26.12 -0.76
N PRO A 93 -0.79 -27.02 -1.36
CA PRO A 93 -0.99 -27.46 -2.73
C PRO A 93 -2.21 -28.39 -2.79
N GLU A 94 -3.41 -27.81 -2.85
CA GLU A 94 -4.64 -28.59 -3.05
C GLU A 94 -4.99 -28.64 -4.52
N ASN A 95 -5.08 -29.86 -5.06
CA ASN A 95 -5.66 -30.13 -6.37
C ASN A 95 -7.09 -29.55 -6.39
N SER A 96 -7.43 -28.76 -7.42
CA SER A 96 -8.69 -28.01 -7.50
C SER A 96 -9.94 -28.87 -7.29
N ASP A 97 -9.85 -30.15 -7.65
CA ASP A 97 -10.94 -31.12 -7.57
C ASP A 97 -11.35 -31.48 -6.14
N ASN A 98 -10.53 -31.18 -5.12
CA ASN A 98 -10.79 -31.57 -3.73
C ASN A 98 -10.89 -30.38 -2.75
N LEU A 99 -11.01 -29.15 -3.27
CA LEU A 99 -11.17 -27.96 -2.43
C LEU A 99 -12.46 -28.02 -1.62
N THR A 100 -12.39 -27.65 -0.34
CA THR A 100 -13.58 -27.59 0.52
C THR A 100 -14.39 -26.32 0.24
N THR A 101 -15.71 -26.40 0.50
CA THR A 101 -16.58 -25.21 0.48
C THR A 101 -16.33 -24.40 1.74
N TYR A 102 -16.10 -23.09 1.59
CA TYR A 102 -15.89 -22.20 2.72
C TYR A 102 -17.20 -21.99 3.51
N VAL A 103 -17.10 -22.03 4.84
CA VAL A 103 -18.21 -21.72 5.76
C VAL A 103 -17.77 -20.57 6.66
N ALA A 104 -18.40 -19.41 6.49
CA ALA A 104 -18.13 -18.24 7.33
C ALA A 104 -18.49 -18.54 8.78
N SER A 105 -17.63 -18.13 9.71
CA SER A 105 -17.97 -18.21 11.13
C SER A 105 -18.81 -17.01 11.56
N GLU A 106 -19.39 -17.09 12.76
CA GLU A 106 -20.16 -15.98 13.30
C GLU A 106 -19.25 -14.75 13.54
N PRO A 107 -19.65 -13.54 13.12
CA PRO A 107 -18.81 -12.36 13.26
C PRO A 107 -18.49 -12.07 14.73
N GLN A 108 -17.21 -11.84 15.03
CA GLN A 108 -16.79 -11.43 16.37
C GLN A 108 -17.34 -10.04 16.67
N ASN A 109 -18.34 -9.98 17.54
CA ASN A 109 -19.03 -8.76 17.98
C ASN A 109 -18.76 -8.43 19.45
N GLU A 110 -17.80 -9.10 20.08
CA GLU A 110 -17.51 -8.85 21.49
C GLU A 110 -16.93 -7.43 21.66
N PRO A 111 -17.44 -6.65 22.64
CA PRO A 111 -16.90 -5.34 22.92
C PRO A 111 -15.44 -5.50 23.34
N SER A 112 -14.53 -4.96 22.53
CA SER A 112 -13.11 -4.98 22.86
C SER A 112 -12.86 -4.09 24.08
N PRO A 113 -12.05 -4.56 25.06
CA PRO A 113 -11.73 -3.77 26.25
C PRO A 113 -11.23 -2.36 25.88
N PRO A 114 -11.44 -1.34 26.74
CA PRO A 114 -11.01 0.02 26.45
C PRO A 114 -9.50 0.14 26.21
N GLU A 115 -8.71 -0.73 26.84
CA GLU A 115 -7.26 -0.83 26.66
C GLU A 115 -6.84 -1.59 25.39
N SER A 116 -7.75 -2.23 24.66
CA SER A 116 -7.43 -2.99 23.44
C SER A 116 -6.89 -2.09 22.29
N ALA A 117 -6.18 -2.68 21.32
CA ALA A 117 -5.90 -2.00 20.06
C ALA A 117 -7.09 -2.07 19.08
N LEU A 118 -8.09 -2.93 19.34
CA LEU A 118 -9.23 -3.14 18.45
C LEU A 118 -10.32 -2.08 18.67
N LEU A 119 -10.97 -1.67 17.59
CA LEU A 119 -12.18 -0.85 17.67
C LEU A 119 -13.32 -1.67 18.28
N PRO A 120 -14.17 -1.05 19.14
CA PRO A 120 -15.34 -1.74 19.66
C PRO A 120 -16.31 -2.02 18.51
N ASN A 121 -16.84 -3.26 18.48
CA ASN A 121 -17.77 -3.73 17.45
C ASN A 121 -17.25 -3.51 16.02
N TYR A 122 -15.94 -3.76 15.80
CA TYR A 122 -15.31 -3.52 14.50
C TYR A 122 -15.99 -4.28 13.36
N SER A 123 -16.50 -5.49 13.61
CA SER A 123 -17.15 -6.35 12.60
C SER A 123 -18.36 -5.69 11.93
N GLN A 124 -19.10 -4.84 12.64
CA GLN A 124 -20.22 -4.08 12.08
C GLN A 124 -19.79 -2.95 11.13
N ARG A 125 -18.51 -2.55 11.19
CA ARG A 125 -17.95 -1.42 10.45
C ARG A 125 -17.12 -1.87 9.25
N LEU A 126 -16.83 -3.16 9.12
CA LEU A 126 -15.99 -3.68 8.06
C LEU A 126 -16.68 -3.54 6.71
N THR A 127 -15.91 -3.12 5.71
CA THR A 127 -16.38 -3.04 4.33
C THR A 127 -16.52 -4.45 3.76
N ALA A 128 -17.75 -4.85 3.43
CA ALA A 128 -18.03 -6.19 2.91
C ALA A 128 -17.51 -6.42 1.48
N LEU A 129 -17.28 -5.35 0.69
CA LEU A 129 -16.86 -5.46 -0.70
C LEU A 129 -15.82 -4.39 -1.07
N ILE A 130 -14.66 -4.83 -1.56
CA ILE A 130 -13.54 -4.00 -1.98
C ILE A 130 -13.39 -4.12 -3.48
N GLN A 131 -13.54 -3.02 -4.20
CA GLN A 131 -13.25 -2.99 -5.63
C GLN A 131 -11.75 -2.96 -5.85
N GLU A 132 -11.23 -3.84 -6.71
CA GLU A 132 -9.79 -3.89 -7.03
C GLU A 132 -9.30 -2.55 -7.58
N LYS A 133 -10.15 -1.80 -8.30
CA LYS A 133 -9.85 -0.44 -8.77
C LYS A 133 -9.50 0.50 -7.62
N ASN A 134 -10.33 0.55 -6.58
CA ASN A 134 -10.12 1.44 -5.43
C ASN A 134 -8.88 1.03 -4.63
N PHE A 135 -8.57 -0.27 -4.60
CA PHE A 135 -7.36 -0.77 -3.98
C PHE A 135 -6.10 -0.41 -4.79
N LYS A 136 -6.15 -0.60 -6.11
CA LYS A 136 -5.07 -0.28 -7.05
C LYS A 136 -4.65 1.19 -6.98
N ASP A 137 -5.58 2.12 -6.81
CA ASP A 137 -5.22 3.54 -6.73
C ASP A 137 -4.33 3.85 -5.51
N ASN A 138 -4.38 3.01 -4.46
CA ASN A 138 -3.59 3.16 -3.24
C ASN A 138 -2.29 2.33 -3.20
N VAL A 139 -2.24 1.15 -3.86
CA VAL A 139 -1.14 0.15 -3.74
C VAL A 139 -0.51 -0.20 -5.11
N ARG A 140 -0.68 0.70 -6.08
CA ARG A 140 -0.68 0.48 -7.55
C ARG A 140 0.30 -0.53 -8.13
N ASN A 141 1.59 -0.45 -7.81
CA ASN A 141 2.60 -1.25 -8.51
C ASN A 141 2.60 -2.72 -8.05
N ASP A 142 2.48 -2.97 -6.75
CA ASP A 142 2.66 -4.30 -6.19
C ASP A 142 1.46 -5.20 -6.46
N PHE A 143 0.25 -4.62 -6.48
CA PHE A 143 -0.97 -5.36 -6.79
C PHE A 143 -1.06 -5.76 -8.27
N GLU A 144 -0.64 -4.86 -9.18
CA GLU A 144 -0.59 -5.15 -10.62
C GLU A 144 0.45 -6.22 -10.95
N VAL A 145 1.63 -6.16 -10.33
CA VAL A 145 2.66 -7.20 -10.45
C VAL A 145 2.11 -8.54 -9.98
N SER A 146 1.45 -8.57 -8.82
CA SER A 146 0.90 -9.80 -8.27
C SER A 146 -0.22 -10.39 -9.14
N ARG A 147 -1.09 -9.56 -9.71
CA ARG A 147 -2.11 -10.03 -10.67
C ARG A 147 -1.46 -10.65 -11.92
N ARG A 148 -0.42 -10.01 -12.45
CA ARG A 148 0.31 -10.54 -13.62
C ARG A 148 0.98 -11.87 -13.32
N LEU A 149 1.56 -12.02 -12.11
CA LEU A 149 2.19 -13.26 -11.67
C LEU A 149 1.18 -14.40 -11.47
N ALA A 150 0.00 -14.11 -10.92
CA ALA A 150 -1.08 -15.10 -10.80
C ALA A 150 -1.57 -15.58 -12.17
N GLY A 151 -1.61 -14.69 -13.16
CA GLY A 151 -2.09 -15.00 -14.50
C GLY A 151 -3.62 -14.95 -14.64
N ASN A 152 -4.08 -15.18 -15.87
CA ASN A 152 -5.49 -15.00 -16.24
C ASN A 152 -6.31 -16.30 -16.21
N HIS A 153 -5.74 -17.39 -15.70
CA HIS A 153 -6.46 -18.66 -15.58
C HIS A 153 -7.55 -18.55 -14.50
N PRO A 154 -8.72 -19.17 -14.71
CA PRO A 154 -9.80 -19.15 -13.73
C PRO A 154 -9.36 -19.77 -12.39
N ASP A 155 -8.40 -20.71 -12.42
CA ASP A 155 -7.86 -21.40 -11.25
C ASP A 155 -6.50 -20.86 -10.78
N ALA A 156 -6.05 -19.72 -11.31
CA ALA A 156 -4.82 -19.07 -10.88
C ALA A 156 -4.80 -18.88 -9.36
N ASP A 157 -3.64 -19.16 -8.73
CA ASP A 157 -3.45 -18.87 -7.31
C ASP A 157 -3.35 -17.36 -7.10
N ARG A 158 -4.34 -16.80 -6.38
CA ARG A 158 -4.47 -15.39 -6.06
C ARG A 158 -4.28 -15.14 -4.56
N SER A 159 -3.66 -16.08 -3.84
CA SER A 159 -3.37 -15.97 -2.40
C SER A 159 -2.60 -14.71 -2.01
N LEU A 160 -1.62 -14.29 -2.83
CA LEU A 160 -0.88 -13.05 -2.59
C LEU A 160 -1.76 -11.80 -2.73
N MET A 161 -2.69 -11.81 -3.69
CA MET A 161 -3.68 -10.74 -3.83
C MET A 161 -4.63 -10.71 -2.63
N ALA A 162 -5.10 -11.89 -2.17
CA ALA A 162 -5.93 -12.02 -0.98
C ALA A 162 -5.21 -11.45 0.27
N PHE A 163 -3.93 -11.76 0.45
CA PHE A 163 -3.10 -11.18 1.53
C PHE A 163 -3.07 -9.65 1.47
N MET A 164 -2.83 -9.07 0.29
CA MET A 164 -2.82 -7.62 0.12
C MET A 164 -4.18 -6.97 0.42
N ILE A 165 -5.28 -7.63 0.05
CA ILE A 165 -6.64 -7.14 0.31
C ILE A 165 -6.97 -7.17 1.81
N CYS A 166 -6.43 -8.14 2.55
CA CYS A 166 -6.63 -8.24 4.00
C CYS A 166 -6.00 -7.09 4.80
N ASP A 167 -4.94 -6.44 4.29
CA ASP A 167 -4.25 -5.35 4.99
C ASP A 167 -5.15 -4.16 5.36
N PRO A 168 -5.84 -3.50 4.39
CA PRO A 168 -6.74 -2.38 4.72
C PRO A 168 -7.93 -2.81 5.60
N ILE A 169 -8.39 -4.07 5.47
CA ILE A 169 -9.49 -4.61 6.29
C ILE A 169 -9.06 -4.72 7.74
N ILE A 170 -7.91 -5.35 8.00
CA ILE A 170 -7.34 -5.50 9.34
C ILE A 170 -7.05 -4.13 9.95
N LYS A 171 -6.44 -3.21 9.18
CA LYS A 171 -6.18 -1.84 9.64
C LYS A 171 -7.46 -1.08 10.00
N SER A 172 -8.57 -1.32 9.30
CA SER A 172 -9.86 -0.70 9.62
C SER A 172 -10.50 -1.22 10.91
N ALA A 173 -10.08 -2.39 11.39
CA ALA A 173 -10.50 -2.94 12.68
C ALA A 173 -9.70 -2.38 13.88
N MET A 174 -8.59 -1.69 13.63
CA MET A 174 -7.70 -1.17 14.67
C MET A 174 -8.02 0.29 15.03
N ARG A 175 -7.84 0.65 16.31
CA ARG A 175 -7.97 2.03 16.82
C ARG A 175 -6.90 2.95 16.22
N PHE A 176 -5.68 2.43 16.07
CA PHE A 176 -4.53 3.16 15.52
C PHE A 176 -4.01 2.49 14.24
N SER A 177 -4.77 2.61 13.15
CA SER A 177 -4.47 1.99 11.86
C SER A 177 -3.06 2.29 11.33
N ALA A 178 -2.55 3.50 11.53
CA ALA A 178 -1.20 3.91 11.08
C ALA A 178 -0.05 3.20 11.83
N SER A 179 -0.31 2.73 13.06
CA SER A 179 0.66 1.98 13.86
C SER A 179 0.57 0.46 13.68
N THR A 180 -0.41 0.01 12.91
CA THR A 180 -0.69 -1.41 12.71
C THR A 180 0.26 -1.98 11.67
N ALA A 181 1.02 -2.99 12.07
CA ALA A 181 1.91 -3.75 11.23
C ALA A 181 1.43 -5.20 11.13
N ILE A 182 1.29 -5.70 9.91
CA ILE A 182 0.97 -7.11 9.64
C ILE A 182 2.28 -7.82 9.32
N ALA A 183 2.48 -9.02 9.88
CA ALA A 183 3.63 -9.84 9.56
C ALA A 183 3.72 -10.10 8.05
N SER A 184 4.94 -10.15 7.52
CA SER A 184 5.19 -10.28 6.09
C SER A 184 4.49 -11.49 5.47
N ALA A 185 4.24 -11.45 4.17
CA ALA A 185 3.63 -12.57 3.44
C ALA A 185 4.38 -13.91 3.61
N LYS A 186 5.71 -13.88 3.81
CA LYS A 186 6.53 -15.07 4.05
C LYS A 186 6.19 -15.80 5.37
N SER A 187 5.73 -15.05 6.36
CA SER A 187 5.31 -15.57 7.67
C SER A 187 3.81 -15.84 7.76
N ALA A 188 3.06 -15.49 6.72
CA ALA A 188 1.63 -15.76 6.63
C ALA A 188 1.41 -17.15 6.01
N SER A 189 0.27 -17.75 6.33
CA SER A 189 -0.23 -18.96 5.65
C SER A 189 -1.51 -18.64 4.89
N SER A 190 -1.70 -19.33 3.76
CA SER A 190 -2.90 -19.21 2.94
C SER A 190 -3.56 -20.56 2.79
N GLN A 191 -4.86 -20.61 3.07
CA GLN A 191 -5.72 -21.73 2.74
C GLN A 191 -6.68 -21.33 1.62
N ARG A 192 -6.67 -22.07 0.52
CA ARG A 192 -7.59 -21.88 -0.60
C ARG A 192 -8.81 -22.78 -0.46
N PHE A 193 -9.96 -22.28 -0.87
CA PHE A 193 -11.24 -22.96 -0.91
C PHE A 193 -11.86 -22.84 -2.31
N LYS A 194 -13.03 -23.45 -2.51
CA LYS A 194 -13.81 -23.29 -3.74
C LYS A 194 -14.13 -21.81 -4.04
N ASP A 195 -14.41 -21.52 -5.31
CA ASP A 195 -14.84 -20.21 -5.79
C ASP A 195 -13.85 -19.07 -5.50
N GLN A 196 -12.55 -19.36 -5.61
CA GLN A 196 -11.47 -18.39 -5.36
C GLN A 196 -11.59 -17.70 -4.00
N THR A 197 -11.95 -18.49 -2.98
CA THR A 197 -12.00 -18.06 -1.59
C THR A 197 -10.69 -18.41 -0.88
N TYR A 198 -10.17 -17.47 -0.10
CA TYR A 198 -8.89 -17.57 0.57
C TYR A 198 -9.03 -17.18 2.04
N THR A 199 -8.48 -17.99 2.93
CA THR A 199 -8.25 -17.61 4.33
C THR A 199 -6.77 -17.34 4.52
N ILE A 200 -6.45 -16.12 4.93
CA ILE A 200 -5.10 -15.65 5.20
C ILE A 200 -4.93 -15.57 6.71
N SER A 201 -4.05 -16.42 7.23
CA SER A 201 -3.67 -16.41 8.65
C SER A 201 -2.32 -15.72 8.81
N SER A 202 -2.27 -14.74 9.71
CA SER A 202 -1.06 -13.94 9.97
C SER A 202 -1.04 -13.43 11.42
N THR A 203 0.05 -12.78 11.80
CA THR A 203 0.18 -12.05 13.07
C THR A 203 0.15 -10.55 12.81
N VAL A 204 -0.58 -9.82 13.64
CA VAL A 204 -0.76 -8.38 13.55
C VAL A 204 -0.29 -7.74 14.84
N THR A 205 0.56 -6.72 14.75
CA THR A 205 1.01 -5.93 15.89
C THR A 205 0.45 -4.52 15.77
N ALA A 206 -0.13 -3.99 16.84
CA ALA A 206 -0.69 -2.65 16.88
C ALA A 206 -0.43 -1.99 18.23
N LEU A 207 -0.49 -0.65 18.27
CA LEU A 207 -0.47 0.08 19.54
C LEU A 207 -1.85 0.02 20.20
N ASN A 208 -1.84 -0.16 21.51
CA ASN A 208 -3.04 -0.10 22.34
C ASN A 208 -3.31 1.34 22.82
N MET A 209 -4.40 1.57 23.57
CA MET A 209 -4.73 2.91 24.10
C MET A 209 -3.75 3.43 25.17
N LEU A 210 -2.88 2.58 25.70
CA LEU A 210 -1.86 2.91 26.69
C LEU A 210 -0.49 3.20 26.04
N GLY A 211 -0.35 2.96 24.73
CA GLY A 211 0.91 3.11 23.99
C GLY A 211 1.78 1.84 23.96
N ASP A 212 1.29 0.70 24.45
CA ASP A 212 2.00 -0.57 24.37
C ASP A 212 1.74 -1.28 23.04
N HIS A 213 2.75 -2.02 22.57
CA HIS A 213 2.59 -2.93 21.45
C HIS A 213 1.88 -4.21 21.90
N VAL A 214 0.78 -4.53 21.23
CA VAL A 214 0.01 -5.76 21.44
C VAL A 214 -0.07 -6.54 20.14
N SER A 215 -0.03 -7.87 20.24
CA SER A 215 -0.09 -8.76 19.08
C SER A 215 -1.39 -9.56 19.04
N TYR A 216 -1.86 -9.80 17.82
CA TYR A 216 -3.07 -10.52 17.51
C TYR A 216 -2.78 -11.59 16.46
N SER A 217 -3.35 -12.78 16.62
CA SER A 217 -3.50 -13.71 15.52
C SER A 217 -4.70 -13.27 14.69
N SER A 218 -4.51 -13.13 13.39
CA SER A 218 -5.55 -12.70 12.44
C SER A 218 -5.86 -13.81 11.45
N ASP A 219 -7.15 -14.13 11.29
CA ASP A 219 -7.65 -14.92 10.17
C ASP A 219 -8.57 -14.03 9.33
N CYS A 220 -8.15 -13.72 8.11
CA CYS A 220 -8.91 -12.90 7.17
C CYS A 220 -9.36 -13.75 5.98
N SER A 221 -10.68 -13.93 5.84
CA SER A 221 -11.27 -14.75 4.79
C SER A 221 -11.91 -13.87 3.73
N VAL A 222 -11.40 -13.94 2.50
CA VAL A 222 -11.86 -13.12 1.38
C VAL A 222 -12.16 -13.98 0.16
N GLN A 223 -13.17 -13.59 -0.60
CA GLN A 223 -13.55 -14.24 -1.84
C GLN A 223 -13.42 -13.27 -3.00
N GLN A 224 -12.79 -13.72 -4.07
CA GLN A 224 -12.84 -12.95 -5.30
C GLN A 224 -14.18 -13.14 -6.00
N VAL A 225 -14.82 -12.03 -6.35
CA VAL A 225 -16.09 -11.99 -7.07
C VAL A 225 -15.82 -11.36 -8.43
N ASP A 226 -16.16 -12.09 -9.48
CA ASP A 226 -16.06 -11.56 -10.83
C ASP A 226 -17.00 -10.35 -10.99
N GLY A 227 -16.40 -9.21 -11.34
CA GLY A 227 -17.15 -8.09 -11.87
C GLY A 227 -17.58 -8.41 -13.30
N LYS A 228 -18.69 -7.84 -13.77
CA LYS A 228 -19.10 -7.94 -15.17
C LYS A 228 -18.05 -7.46 -16.19
N ASP A 229 -17.03 -6.73 -15.73
CA ASP A 229 -15.86 -6.33 -16.52
C ASP A 229 -14.57 -6.78 -15.80
N THR A 230 -13.53 -7.14 -16.56
CA THR A 230 -12.22 -7.57 -16.04
C THR A 230 -11.52 -6.52 -15.16
N ASP A 231 -11.84 -5.25 -15.36
CA ASP A 231 -11.34 -4.12 -14.53
C ASP A 231 -12.22 -3.86 -13.29
N LYS A 232 -13.27 -4.67 -13.09
CA LYS A 232 -14.26 -4.54 -12.00
C LYS A 232 -14.30 -5.74 -11.08
N ALA A 233 -13.31 -6.65 -11.15
CA ALA A 233 -13.17 -7.68 -10.14
C ALA A 233 -13.14 -7.05 -8.74
N ALA A 234 -13.82 -7.70 -7.80
CA ALA A 234 -14.01 -7.21 -6.45
C ALA A 234 -13.71 -8.33 -5.47
N TRP A 235 -13.30 -7.96 -4.27
CA TRP A 235 -13.04 -8.89 -3.19
C TRP A 235 -14.11 -8.69 -2.12
N ARG A 236 -14.82 -9.76 -1.81
CA ARG A 236 -15.80 -9.80 -0.73
C ARG A 236 -15.11 -10.28 0.53
N LEU A 237 -15.26 -9.54 1.63
CA LEU A 237 -14.90 -10.03 2.95
C LEU A 237 -15.97 -11.02 3.41
N LEU A 238 -15.55 -12.23 3.77
CA LEU A 238 -16.43 -13.26 4.31
C LEU A 238 -16.36 -13.32 5.84
N ASP A 239 -15.15 -13.24 6.39
CA ASP A 239 -14.93 -13.34 7.83
C ASP A 239 -13.61 -12.64 8.20
N LEU A 240 -13.57 -12.06 9.40
CA LEU A 240 -12.37 -11.51 10.01
C LEU A 240 -12.37 -11.86 11.49
N LYS A 241 -11.36 -12.63 11.90
CA LYS A 241 -11.12 -12.97 13.30
C LYS A 241 -9.82 -12.34 13.77
N LEU A 242 -9.88 -11.69 14.92
CA LEU A 242 -8.72 -11.08 15.57
C LEU A 242 -8.70 -11.52 17.03
N LYS A 243 -7.77 -12.42 17.36
CA LYS A 243 -7.61 -12.93 18.72
C LYS A 243 -6.30 -12.43 19.29
N LYS A 244 -6.35 -11.82 20.48
CA LYS A 244 -5.14 -11.37 21.18
C LYS A 244 -4.26 -12.59 21.47
N ILE A 245 -2.96 -12.46 21.20
CA ILE A 245 -1.97 -13.47 21.59
C ILE A 245 -1.55 -13.09 23.01
N ASP A 246 -1.80 -13.98 23.95
CA ASP A 246 -1.32 -13.79 25.32
C ASP A 246 0.21 -13.92 25.33
N SER A 247 0.87 -12.90 25.88
CA SER A 247 2.32 -12.86 26.05
C SER A 247 2.76 -13.63 27.29
#